data_AF-A0A7T9CEK8-F1
#
_entry.id   AF-A0A7T9CEK8-F1
#
_cell.length_a   1.000
_cell.length_b   1.000
_cell.length_c   1.000
_cell.angle_alpha   90.00
_cell.angle_beta   90.00
_cell.angle_gamma   90.00
#
_symmetry.space_group_name_H-M   'P 1'
#
loop_
_entity.id
_entity.type
_entity.pdbx_description
1 polymer ?
#
loop_
_entity_poly.entity_id
_entity_poly.type
_entity_poly.pdbx_seq_one_letter_code
_entity_poly.pdbx_strand_id
1 'polypeptide(L)'
;MTRGHPPYVAIDEAQRYAAALGCLVMAVNAQRPVMPFDFVTYHHGRMALVKVRRLRYAGYGVADIAVTCRDEIAALRAMPVSPGVSLQLHVRGPGRHWHWYLVLPDRIESAGSGGPVQGPRRTCRPGHGRLVSGQQTLDWAVL
;
A
#
# COMPACT_ATOMS: atom_id res chain seq x y z
N MET A 1 0.66 17.26 16.66
CA MET A 1 1.28 17.29 15.31
C MET A 1 0.20 17.59 14.28
N THR A 2 0.15 18.81 13.77
CA THR A 2 -0.73 19.17 12.64
C THR A 2 -0.20 18.48 11.39
N ARG A 3 -0.80 17.33 11.03
CA ARG A 3 -0.59 16.73 9.72
C ARG A 3 -0.90 17.83 8.70
N GLY A 4 0.10 18.23 7.91
CA GLY A 4 -0.13 19.18 6.81
C GLY A 4 -1.28 18.70 5.92
N HIS A 5 -1.95 19.62 5.24
CA HIS A 5 -3.06 19.28 4.36
C HIS A 5 -2.72 18.07 3.46
N PRO A 6 -3.59 17.05 3.38
CA PRO A 6 -3.36 15.91 2.52
C PRO A 6 -3.09 16.37 1.08
N PRO A 7 -2.14 15.74 0.37
CA PRO A 7 -1.78 16.14 -0.98
C PRO A 7 -2.82 15.62 -1.99
N TYR A 8 -4.07 16.09 -1.91
CA TYR A 8 -5.21 15.57 -2.68
C TYR A 8 -4.97 15.48 -4.18
N VAL A 9 -4.33 16.49 -4.78
CA VAL A 9 -3.95 16.47 -6.20
C VAL A 9 -2.97 15.33 -6.51
N ALA A 10 -1.97 15.11 -5.65
CA ALA A 10 -1.01 14.02 -5.85
C ALA A 10 -1.68 12.65 -5.64
N ILE A 11 -2.65 12.55 -4.72
CA ILE A 11 -3.41 11.32 -4.50
C ILE A 11 -4.22 10.98 -5.76
N ASP A 12 -4.96 11.94 -6.31
CA ASP A 12 -5.73 11.78 -7.55
C ASP A 12 -4.81 11.43 -8.76
N GLU A 13 -3.67 12.12 -8.91
CA GLU A 13 -2.66 11.76 -9.92
C GLU A 13 -2.16 10.31 -9.76
N ALA A 14 -1.86 9.86 -8.53
CA ALA A 14 -1.39 8.50 -8.26
C ALA A 14 -2.47 7.45 -8.54
N GLN A 15 -3.73 7.73 -8.19
CA GLN A 15 -4.87 6.88 -8.49
C GLN A 15 -5.07 6.70 -9.99
N ARG A 16 -5.05 7.80 -10.76
CA ARG A 16 -5.15 7.74 -12.22
C ARG A 16 -3.99 6.98 -12.85
N TYR A 17 -2.78 7.17 -12.34
CA TYR A 17 -1.60 6.43 -12.82
C TYR A 17 -1.74 4.93 -12.55
N ALA A 18 -2.18 4.53 -11.36
CA ALA A 18 -2.43 3.12 -11.04
C ALA A 18 -3.53 2.52 -11.93
N ALA A 19 -4.63 3.26 -12.15
CA ALA A 19 -5.72 2.83 -13.02
C ALA A 19 -5.25 2.65 -14.49
N ALA A 20 -4.44 3.58 -15.00
CA ALA A 20 -3.85 3.49 -16.34
C ALA A 20 -2.94 2.26 -16.51
N LEU A 21 -2.35 1.77 -15.41
CA LEU A 21 -1.58 0.53 -15.37
C LEU A 21 -2.44 -0.72 -15.17
N GLY A 22 -3.77 -0.61 -15.26
CA GLY A 22 -4.71 -1.73 -15.16
C GLY A 22 -5.06 -2.14 -13.73
N CYS A 23 -4.67 -1.36 -12.71
CA CYS A 23 -5.04 -1.65 -11.33
C CYS A 23 -6.50 -1.22 -11.06
N LEU A 24 -7.25 -2.05 -10.34
CA LEU A 24 -8.49 -1.59 -9.70
C LEU A 24 -8.13 -0.67 -8.53
N VAL A 25 -8.69 0.54 -8.52
CA VAL A 25 -8.42 1.56 -7.50
C VAL A 25 -9.64 1.74 -6.61
N MET A 26 -9.46 1.61 -5.31
CA MET A 26 -10.49 1.88 -4.30
C MET A 26 -10.07 3.10 -3.49
N ALA A 27 -10.79 4.21 -3.67
CA ALA A 27 -10.60 5.41 -2.88
C ALA A 27 -11.08 5.17 -1.44
N VAL A 28 -10.30 5.62 -0.47
CA VAL A 28 -10.69 5.55 0.95
C VAL A 28 -11.32 6.88 1.31
N ASN A 29 -12.57 6.83 1.80
CA ASN A 29 -13.22 8.05 2.28
C ASN A 29 -12.42 8.63 3.46
N ALA A 30 -12.07 9.91 3.38
CA ALA A 30 -11.32 10.62 4.40
C ALA A 30 -12.14 10.87 5.69
N GLN A 31 -13.42 10.51 5.70
CA GLN A 31 -14.26 10.56 6.89
C GLN A 31 -13.84 9.42 7.84
N ARG A 32 -13.48 9.83 9.06
CA ARG A 32 -12.76 9.07 10.11
C ARG A 32 -13.10 7.57 10.21
N PRO A 33 -12.13 6.72 10.64
CA PRO A 33 -10.79 7.07 11.12
C PRO A 33 -9.81 7.42 10.00
N VAL A 34 -8.84 8.29 10.31
CA VAL A 34 -7.80 8.67 9.32
C VAL A 34 -6.87 7.48 9.11
N MET A 35 -7.05 6.80 7.99
CA MET A 35 -6.23 5.65 7.61
C MET A 35 -4.77 6.09 7.34
N PRO A 36 -3.79 5.23 7.66
CA PRO A 36 -2.37 5.51 7.38
C PRO A 36 -2.00 5.32 5.90
N PHE A 37 -2.98 5.06 5.04
CA PHE A 37 -2.90 4.98 3.58
C PHE A 37 -4.00 5.85 2.97
N ASP A 38 -3.81 6.30 1.73
CA ASP A 38 -4.73 7.21 1.04
C ASP A 38 -5.67 6.46 0.08
N PHE A 39 -5.25 5.34 -0.49
CA PHE A 39 -6.08 4.48 -1.32
C PHE A 39 -5.56 3.04 -1.37
N VAL A 40 -6.37 2.16 -1.94
CA VAL A 40 -6.03 0.75 -2.14
C VAL A 40 -5.97 0.45 -3.63
N THR A 41 -5.00 -0.36 -4.05
CA THR A 41 -4.94 -0.91 -5.40
C THR A 41 -5.06 -2.42 -5.37
N TYR A 42 -5.66 -2.98 -6.40
CA TYR A 42 -5.72 -4.42 -6.63
C TYR A 42 -5.32 -4.74 -8.06
N HIS A 43 -4.37 -5.65 -8.23
CA HIS A 43 -3.87 -6.07 -9.53
C HIS A 43 -3.37 -7.52 -9.48
N HIS A 44 -3.85 -8.38 -10.39
CA HIS A 44 -3.52 -9.80 -10.47
C HIS A 44 -3.48 -10.55 -9.12
N GLY A 45 -4.54 -10.41 -8.32
CA GLY A 45 -4.61 -11.09 -7.02
C GLY A 45 -3.80 -10.43 -5.89
N ARG A 46 -3.12 -9.30 -6.15
CA ARG A 46 -2.29 -8.60 -5.16
C ARG A 46 -2.94 -7.29 -4.76
N MET A 47 -3.08 -7.09 -3.46
CA MET A 47 -3.57 -5.84 -2.88
C MET A 47 -2.40 -4.99 -2.40
N ALA A 48 -2.49 -3.68 -2.57
CA ALA A 48 -1.56 -2.74 -1.97
C ALA A 48 -2.29 -1.60 -1.27
N LEU A 49 -1.89 -1.32 -0.03
CA LEU A 49 -2.27 -0.11 0.70
C LEU A 49 -1.25 0.98 0.36
N VAL A 50 -1.70 2.06 -0.26
CA VAL A 50 -0.82 3.09 -0.82
C VAL A 50 -0.91 4.37 -0.01
N LYS A 51 0.22 4.83 0.53
CA LYS A 51 0.37 6.17 1.10
C LYS A 51 1.06 7.09 0.11
N VAL A 52 0.55 8.29 -0.11
CA VAL A 52 1.11 9.30 -0.99
C VAL A 52 1.73 10.43 -0.18
N ARG A 53 2.93 10.83 -0.59
CA ARG A 53 3.64 11.98 -0.05
C ARG A 53 4.11 12.89 -1.16
N ARG A 54 4.08 14.19 -0.89
CA ARG A 54 4.70 15.20 -1.75
C ARG A 54 5.86 15.82 -1.00
N LEU A 55 7.06 15.67 -1.54
CA LEU A 55 8.26 16.30 -0.99
C LEU A 55 8.56 17.58 -1.75
N ARG A 56 9.15 18.55 -1.04
CA ARG A 56 9.53 19.85 -1.61
C ARG A 56 11.00 19.88 -2.06
N TYR A 57 11.82 18.98 -1.54
CA TYR A 57 13.26 18.91 -1.78
C TYR A 57 13.64 17.64 -2.55
N ALA A 58 14.79 17.69 -3.22
CA ALA A 58 15.41 16.52 -3.84
C ALA A 58 16.04 15.61 -2.76
N GLY A 59 16.20 14.33 -3.08
CA GLY A 59 16.64 13.29 -2.12
C GLY A 59 15.63 12.14 -2.11
N TYR A 60 15.81 11.22 -3.05
CA TYR A 60 14.91 10.07 -3.24
C TYR A 60 15.63 8.73 -3.01
N GLY A 61 16.85 8.79 -2.47
CA GLY A 61 17.53 7.59 -1.99
C GLY A 61 16.71 6.94 -0.89
N VAL A 62 16.83 5.62 -0.77
CA VAL A 62 16.14 4.85 0.28
C VAL A 62 16.45 5.43 1.66
N ALA A 63 17.70 5.79 1.95
CA ALA A 63 18.09 6.43 3.21
C ALA A 63 17.39 7.79 3.43
N ASP A 64 17.34 8.65 2.41
CA ASP A 64 16.70 9.97 2.50
C ASP A 64 15.20 9.84 2.78
N ILE A 65 14.54 8.89 2.12
CA ILE A 65 13.10 8.64 2.28
C ILE A 65 12.80 7.99 3.64
N ALA A 66 13.65 7.09 4.12
CA ALA A 66 13.51 6.51 5.45
C ALA A 66 13.49 7.59 6.54
N VAL A 67 14.31 8.63 6.40
CA VAL A 67 14.35 9.77 7.31
C VAL A 67 13.17 10.71 7.08
N THR A 68 12.96 11.13 5.84
CA THR A 68 11.99 12.20 5.50
C THR A 68 10.53 11.76 5.67
N CYS A 69 10.24 10.48 5.43
CA CYS A 69 8.89 9.89 5.54
C CYS A 69 8.78 8.91 6.70
N ARG A 70 9.62 9.06 7.74
CA ARG A 70 9.71 8.15 8.88
C ARG A 70 8.35 7.88 9.52
N ASP A 71 7.57 8.93 9.75
CA ASP A 71 6.30 8.82 10.47
C ASP A 71 5.24 8.10 9.64
N GLU A 72 5.20 8.32 8.32
CA GLU A 72 4.34 7.56 7.41
C GLU A 72 4.76 6.09 7.30
N ILE A 73 6.06 5.81 7.22
CA ILE A 73 6.58 4.44 7.20
C ILE A 73 6.21 3.71 8.49
N ALA A 74 6.38 4.35 9.65
CA ALA A 74 5.98 3.79 10.94
C ALA A 74 4.47 3.54 11.01
N ALA A 75 3.66 4.49 10.54
CA ALA A 75 2.20 4.36 10.52
C ALA A 75 1.73 3.22 9.59
N LEU A 76 2.36 3.05 8.43
CA LEU A 76 2.11 1.91 7.55
C LEU A 76 2.49 0.59 8.22
N ARG A 77 3.68 0.51 8.84
CA ARG A 77 4.15 -0.70 9.53
C ARG A 77 3.30 -1.11 10.73
N ALA A 78 2.66 -0.15 11.39
CA ALA A 78 1.74 -0.43 12.49
C ALA A 78 0.41 -1.06 12.04
N MET A 79 0.13 -1.11 10.73
CA MET A 79 -1.10 -1.72 10.23
C MET A 79 -1.07 -3.25 10.35
N PRO A 80 -2.10 -3.86 10.94
CA PRO A 80 -2.27 -5.31 10.88
C PRO A 80 -2.71 -5.70 9.47
N VAL A 81 -1.75 -6.08 8.62
CA VAL A 81 -2.01 -6.50 7.25
C VAL A 81 -1.96 -8.01 7.10
N SER A 82 -2.92 -8.57 6.37
CA SER A 82 -2.92 -9.99 6.02
C SER A 82 -1.74 -10.33 5.09
N PRO A 83 -1.24 -11.58 5.12
CA PRO A 83 -0.27 -12.05 4.15
C PRO A 83 -0.76 -11.81 2.71
N GLY A 84 0.10 -11.26 1.85
CA GLY A 84 -0.24 -10.94 0.46
C GLY A 84 -0.70 -9.50 0.21
N VAL A 85 -0.89 -8.71 1.28
CA VAL A 85 -1.09 -7.26 1.19
C VAL A 85 0.27 -6.55 1.26
N SER A 86 0.55 -5.72 0.27
CA SER A 86 1.76 -4.89 0.27
C SER A 86 1.48 -3.49 0.82
N LEU A 87 2.44 -2.94 1.56
CA LEU A 87 2.42 -1.56 2.03
C LEU A 87 3.31 -0.74 1.11
N GLN A 88 2.80 0.34 0.54
CA GLN A 88 3.55 1.14 -0.42
C GLN A 88 3.54 2.62 -0.03
N LEU A 89 4.69 3.26 -0.24
CA LEU A 89 4.85 4.69 -0.14
C LEU A 89 5.15 5.26 -1.53
N HIS A 90 4.31 6.16 -2.01
CA HIS A 90 4.41 6.80 -3.31
C HIS A 90 4.79 8.26 -3.08
N VAL A 91 5.97 8.64 -3.54
CA VAL A 91 6.55 9.97 -3.32
C VAL A 91 6.55 10.76 -4.61
N ARG A 92 5.95 11.95 -4.54
CA ARG A 92 5.95 12.98 -5.57
C ARG A 92 7.05 14.00 -5.28
N GLY A 93 8.06 14.07 -6.15
CA GLY A 93 9.10 15.09 -6.08
C GLY A 93 8.70 16.45 -6.70
N PRO A 94 9.42 17.56 -6.42
CA PRO A 94 9.26 18.86 -7.08
C PRO A 94 9.29 18.81 -8.61
N GLY A 95 10.13 17.96 -9.20
CA GLY A 95 10.27 17.81 -10.66
C GLY A 95 9.16 17.03 -11.34
N ARG A 96 8.03 16.80 -10.67
CA ARG A 96 6.95 15.96 -11.20
C ARG A 96 7.40 14.53 -11.58
N HIS A 97 8.39 13.99 -10.87
CA HIS A 97 8.72 12.55 -10.89
C HIS A 97 8.07 11.77 -9.74
N TRP A 98 7.71 10.52 -10.03
CA TRP A 98 7.17 9.56 -9.07
C TRP A 98 8.26 8.60 -8.63
N HIS A 99 8.34 8.38 -7.33
CA HIS A 99 9.22 7.40 -6.71
C HIS A 99 8.38 6.48 -5.84
N TRP A 100 8.50 5.17 -6.04
CA TRP A 100 7.71 4.19 -5.32
C TRP A 100 8.59 3.37 -4.41
N TYR A 101 8.10 3.08 -3.22
CA TYR A 101 8.81 2.31 -2.22
C TYR A 101 7.90 1.23 -1.66
N LEU A 102 8.45 0.02 -1.52
CA LEU A 102 7.83 -1.05 -0.77
C LEU A 102 8.24 -0.91 0.70
N VAL A 103 7.24 -0.88 1.59
CA VAL A 103 7.45 -0.83 3.02
C VAL A 103 7.38 -2.24 3.59
N LEU A 104 8.53 -2.78 3.97
CA LEU A 104 8.66 -4.07 4.65
C LEU A 104 8.73 -3.86 6.17
N PRO A 105 8.53 -4.92 6.98
CA PRO A 105 8.58 -4.80 8.44
C PRO A 105 9.91 -4.23 8.97
N ASP A 106 11.03 -4.65 8.38
CA ASP A 106 12.40 -4.31 8.80
C ASP A 106 12.99 -3.16 7.96
N ARG A 107 12.73 -3.14 6.65
CA ARG A 107 13.36 -2.19 5.72
C ARG A 107 12.38 -1.54 4.74
N ILE A 108 12.90 -0.66 3.90
CA ILE A 108 12.18 -0.13 2.75
C ILE A 108 13.00 -0.41 1.49
N GLU A 109 12.33 -0.70 0.38
CA GLU A 109 12.96 -1.02 -0.89
C GLU A 109 12.43 -0.07 -1.97
N SER A 110 13.30 0.46 -2.82
CA SER A 110 12.84 1.23 -3.97
C SER A 110 12.27 0.29 -5.03
N ALA A 111 11.05 0.57 -5.45
CA ALA A 111 10.59 0.14 -6.76
C ALA A 111 11.53 0.72 -7.81
N GLY A 112 12.03 -0.07 -8.74
CA GLY A 112 12.54 0.52 -9.97
C GLY A 112 11.47 1.39 -10.64
N SER A 113 11.86 2.18 -11.65
CA SER A 113 11.03 3.14 -12.39
C SER A 113 9.87 2.51 -13.20
N GLY A 114 9.51 1.24 -12.96
CA GLY A 114 8.61 0.42 -13.79
C GLY A 114 7.18 0.23 -13.27
N GLY A 115 6.67 1.10 -12.39
CA GLY A 115 5.30 1.04 -11.88
C GLY A 115 5.16 0.48 -10.46
N PRO A 116 3.93 0.30 -9.95
CA PRO A 116 3.66 -0.09 -8.57
C PRO A 116 4.30 -1.45 -8.25
N VAL A 117 5.06 -1.49 -7.16
CA VAL A 117 5.83 -2.68 -6.74
C VAL A 117 4.88 -3.79 -6.41
N GLN A 118 5.00 -4.90 -7.11
CA GLN A 118 4.39 -6.12 -6.64
C GLN A 118 5.24 -6.63 -5.48
N GLY A 119 4.67 -6.69 -4.27
CA GLY A 119 5.34 -7.28 -3.11
C GLY A 119 5.85 -8.71 -3.40
N PRO A 120 6.71 -9.26 -2.52
CA PRO A 120 7.42 -10.51 -2.78
C PRO A 120 6.44 -11.64 -3.17
N ARG A 121 6.73 -12.31 -4.28
CA ARG A 121 6.06 -13.54 -4.70
C ARG A 121 6.37 -14.62 -3.68
N ARG A 122 5.59 -14.76 -2.62
CA ARG A 122 5.53 -16.04 -1.91
C ARG A 122 4.77 -17.00 -2.80
N THR A 123 5.51 -17.90 -3.46
CA THR A 123 4.94 -19.05 -4.15
C THR A 123 4.22 -19.91 -3.12
N CYS A 124 2.91 -19.76 -2.99
CA CYS A 124 2.10 -20.82 -2.42
C CYS A 124 2.22 -22.01 -3.38
N ARG A 125 3.01 -23.03 -3.00
CA ARG A 125 3.02 -24.32 -3.68
C ARG A 125 1.56 -24.83 -3.70
N PRO A 126 1.04 -25.35 -4.83
CA PRO A 126 -0.27 -25.99 -4.83
C PRO A 126 -0.16 -27.30 -4.05
N GLY A 127 -0.51 -27.27 -2.77
CA GLY A 127 -0.76 -28.48 -2.01
C GLY A 127 -2.09 -29.04 -2.45
N HIS A 128 -2.07 -30.13 -3.23
CA HIS A 128 -3.24 -30.96 -3.48
C HIS A 128 -3.87 -31.36 -2.14
N GLY A 129 -5.03 -30.77 -1.83
CA GLY A 129 -5.86 -31.10 -0.68
C GLY A 129 -7.30 -31.22 -1.15
N ARG A 130 -7.75 -32.46 -1.30
CA ARG A 130 -9.05 -32.91 -1.76
C ARG A 130 -10.19 -32.23 -0.98
N LEU A 131 -11.10 -31.55 -1.66
CA LEU A 131 -12.40 -31.14 -1.11
C LEU A 131 -13.19 -32.41 -0.75
N VAL A 132 -13.22 -32.76 0.54
CA VAL A 132 -14.22 -33.68 1.08
C VAL A 132 -15.38 -32.83 1.55
N SER A 133 -16.49 -32.96 0.83
CA SER A 133 -17.81 -32.49 1.19
C SER A 133 -18.17 -32.96 2.60
N GLY A 134 -18.46 -32.02 3.49
CA GLY A 134 -18.91 -32.27 4.85
C GLY A 134 -19.83 -31.16 5.30
N GLN A 135 -21.12 -31.38 5.08
CA GLN A 135 -22.23 -30.68 5.72
C GLN A 135 -21.97 -30.54 7.23
N GLN A 136 -22.10 -29.34 7.81
CA GLN A 136 -22.69 -29.15 9.15
C GLN A 136 -22.85 -27.67 9.52
N THR A 137 -24.13 -27.28 9.54
CA THR A 137 -24.85 -26.38 10.43
C THR A 137 -24.03 -25.65 11.50
N LEU A 138 -24.03 -24.31 11.47
CA LEU A 138 -23.68 -23.49 12.62
C LEU A 138 -24.98 -23.12 13.35
N ASP A 139 -25.16 -23.79 14.48
CA ASP A 139 -26.14 -23.49 15.51
C ASP A 139 -25.67 -22.22 16.26
N TRP A 140 -26.47 -21.16 16.24
CA TRP A 140 -26.19 -19.95 17.00
C TRP A 140 -26.86 -20.06 18.36
N ALA A 141 -26.09 -20.41 19.40
CA ALA A 141 -26.54 -20.32 20.78
C ALA A 141 -25.41 -19.94 21.76
N VAL A 142 -25.61 -18.76 22.38
CA VAL A 142 -25.56 -18.54 23.85
C VAL A 142 -24.19 -18.65 24.54
N LEU A 143 -23.47 -17.51 24.67
CA LEU A 143 -23.23 -16.72 25.90
C LEU A 143 -22.13 -15.67 25.67
#